data_AF-A0A7K4M791-F1
#
_entry.id   AF-A0A7K4M791-F1
#
_cell.length_a   1.000
_cell.length_b   1.000
_cell.length_c   1.000
_cell.angle_alpha   90.00
_cell.angle_beta   90.00
_cell.angle_gamma   90.00
#
_symmetry.space_group_name_H-M   'P 1'
#
loop_
_entity.id
_entity.type
_entity.pdbx_description
1 polymer ?
#
loop_
_entity_poly.entity_id
_entity_poly.type
_entity_poly.pdbx_seq_one_letter_code
_entity_poly.pdbx_strand_id
1 'polypeptide(L)'
;VSFVGNRGTFIRGYKAMIMDVEFLYHVGYILTSVLGLFVHELFYSILLFDLIYREETLFNVIKSVTRNGRSILLTALLALILVYLFSIVGFLFLKDDFILEVDRLPDGKAKGSVLLCPLRCSGSGGPKESLCGSCITAWPWADESQRDADPWERACDTLLMCIVTVLNHGLRNGGGVGDILRKPSKDESLFPARVVYDLLFFFIVIIIVLNLIFGVIIDTFADLRSEKQKKEEILKTTCFICGLERDKFDNKTVSFEEHIKYEHNMWNYLYFIVLVRVKNKTDYTGPESYVAQMIKNKNLDWFPRMRAM
;
A
#
# COMPACT_ATOMS: atom_id res chain seq x y z
N VAL A 1 13.89 -8.68 21.81
CA VAL A 1 14.33 -9.74 22.75
C VAL A 1 13.16 -10.60 23.22
N SER A 2 12.14 -10.03 23.87
CA SER A 2 10.96 -10.78 24.35
C SER A 2 10.24 -11.59 23.24
N PHE A 3 10.02 -11.01 22.06
CA PHE A 3 9.45 -11.71 20.90
C PHE A 3 10.17 -13.02 20.55
N VAL A 4 11.51 -12.96 20.51
CA VAL A 4 12.36 -14.10 20.13
C VAL A 4 12.35 -15.18 21.22
N GLY A 5 12.27 -14.78 22.49
CA GLY A 5 12.14 -15.70 23.63
C GLY A 5 10.81 -16.44 23.66
N ASN A 6 9.70 -15.73 23.44
CA ASN A 6 8.35 -16.31 23.53
C ASN A 6 8.04 -17.29 22.38
N ARG A 7 8.48 -16.96 21.16
CA ARG A 7 8.24 -17.80 19.96
C ARG A 7 9.26 -18.95 19.81
N GLY A 8 10.33 -18.96 20.60
CA GLY A 8 11.37 -19.98 20.51
C GLY A 8 12.05 -20.04 19.12
N THR A 9 12.17 -18.93 18.42
CA THR A 9 12.74 -18.93 17.05
C THR A 9 14.22 -19.30 17.03
N PHE A 10 14.93 -19.17 18.17
CA PHE A 10 16.32 -19.63 18.33
C PHE A 10 16.51 -21.15 18.14
N ILE A 11 15.50 -21.97 18.46
CA ILE A 11 15.65 -23.43 18.47
C ILE A 11 15.77 -24.00 17.04
N ARG A 12 15.31 -23.26 16.02
CA ARG A 12 15.37 -23.65 14.59
C ARG A 12 16.68 -23.25 13.89
N GLY A 13 17.56 -22.52 14.58
CA GLY A 13 18.85 -22.05 14.06
C GLY A 13 18.80 -20.68 13.34
N TYR A 14 19.96 -20.05 13.19
CA TYR A 14 20.09 -18.65 12.72
C TYR A 14 19.60 -18.42 11.28
N LYS A 15 19.81 -19.39 10.37
CA LYS A 15 19.31 -19.29 8.98
C LYS A 15 17.78 -19.25 8.93
N ALA A 16 17.12 -20.06 9.74
CA ALA A 16 15.65 -20.08 9.81
C ALA A 16 15.10 -18.78 10.41
N MET A 17 15.84 -18.16 11.33
CA MET A 17 15.48 -16.89 11.97
C MET A 17 15.54 -15.71 10.99
N ILE A 18 16.56 -15.63 10.13
CA ILE A 18 16.66 -14.56 9.10
C ILE A 18 15.58 -14.72 8.02
N MET A 19 15.14 -15.95 7.74
CA MET A 19 14.06 -16.21 6.78
C MET A 19 12.67 -15.87 7.32
N ASP A 20 12.55 -15.58 8.62
CA ASP A 20 11.28 -15.23 9.25
C ASP A 20 10.95 -13.74 9.00
N VAL A 21 9.88 -13.50 8.26
CA VAL A 21 9.43 -12.16 7.87
C VAL A 21 9.04 -11.32 9.09
N GLU A 22 8.44 -11.95 10.11
CA GLU A 22 8.08 -11.25 11.36
C GLU A 22 9.34 -10.75 12.08
N PHE A 23 10.41 -11.54 12.08
CA PHE A 23 11.67 -11.13 12.68
C PHE A 23 12.33 -9.98 11.89
N LEU A 24 12.36 -10.09 10.56
CA LEU A 24 12.91 -9.04 9.70
C LEU A 24 12.17 -7.70 9.86
N TYR A 25 10.85 -7.74 10.06
CA TYR A 25 10.06 -6.54 10.35
C TYR A 25 10.53 -5.83 11.62
N HIS A 26 10.70 -6.57 12.74
CA HIS A 26 11.18 -6.00 14.00
C HIS A 26 12.63 -5.49 13.90
N VAL A 27 13.49 -6.16 13.13
CA VAL A 27 14.85 -5.68 12.86
C VAL A 27 14.81 -4.38 12.06
N GLY A 28 14.01 -4.34 10.99
CA GLY A 28 13.79 -3.12 10.21
C GLY A 28 13.30 -1.95 11.05
N TYR A 29 12.36 -2.20 11.98
CA TYR A 29 11.84 -1.19 12.91
C TYR A 29 12.92 -0.63 13.86
N ILE A 30 13.83 -1.48 14.34
CA ILE A 30 14.97 -1.02 15.15
C ILE A 30 15.95 -0.20 14.29
N LEU A 31 16.22 -0.65 13.06
CA LEU A 31 17.11 0.06 12.15
C LEU A 31 16.57 1.46 11.79
N THR A 32 15.28 1.59 11.50
CA THR A 32 14.65 2.90 11.22
C THR A 32 14.67 3.81 12.45
N SER A 33 14.49 3.28 13.66
CA SER A 33 14.63 4.03 14.91
C SER A 33 16.07 4.54 15.11
N VAL A 34 17.07 3.69 14.85
CA VAL A 34 18.49 4.07 14.91
C VAL A 34 18.83 5.13 13.85
N LEU A 35 18.32 4.99 12.62
CA LEU A 35 18.48 6.01 11.57
C LEU A 35 17.81 7.34 11.94
N GLY A 36 16.68 7.31 12.64
CA GLY A 36 16.02 8.50 13.17
C GLY A 36 16.87 9.26 14.19
N LEU A 37 17.71 8.55 14.95
CA LEU A 37 18.63 9.16 15.91
C LEU A 37 19.87 9.76 15.23
N PHE A 38 20.42 9.11 14.20
CA PHE A 38 21.71 9.50 13.61
C PHE A 38 21.60 10.35 12.34
N VAL A 39 20.50 10.28 11.58
CA VAL A 39 20.37 10.94 10.27
C VAL A 39 19.40 12.12 10.32
N HIS A 40 18.12 11.87 10.60
CA HIS A 40 17.08 12.92 10.67
C HIS A 40 15.82 12.41 11.39
N GLU A 41 15.14 13.31 12.11
CA GLU A 41 13.89 13.03 12.82
C GLU A 41 12.72 12.55 11.93
N LEU A 42 12.78 12.71 10.61
CA LEU A 42 11.69 12.31 9.69
C LEU A 42 11.52 10.79 9.62
N PHE A 43 12.56 10.01 9.95
CA PHE A 43 12.45 8.55 9.98
C PHE A 43 11.49 8.05 11.05
N TYR A 44 11.20 8.83 12.10
CA TYR A 44 10.20 8.47 13.10
C TYR A 44 8.78 8.39 12.51
N SER A 45 8.48 9.10 11.41
CA SER A 45 7.19 9.00 10.73
C SER A 45 6.93 7.60 10.17
N ILE A 46 7.97 6.86 9.78
CA ILE A 46 7.85 5.49 9.26
C ILE A 46 7.43 4.51 10.38
N LEU A 47 7.81 4.79 11.63
CA LEU A 47 7.44 3.95 12.77
C LEU A 47 5.92 3.94 13.02
N LEU A 48 5.19 4.98 12.57
CA LEU A 48 3.74 5.04 12.69
C LEU A 48 3.02 3.93 11.90
N PHE A 49 3.66 3.35 10.89
CA PHE A 49 3.11 2.21 10.15
C PHE A 49 2.99 0.94 11.01
N ASP A 50 3.57 0.90 12.21
CA ASP A 50 3.37 -0.20 13.19
C ASP A 50 1.90 -0.39 13.57
N LEU A 51 1.08 0.66 13.47
CA LEU A 51 -0.38 0.56 13.66
C LEU A 51 -1.00 -0.52 12.77
N ILE A 52 -0.47 -0.72 11.55
CA ILE A 52 -0.95 -1.73 10.61
C ILE A 52 -0.74 -3.15 11.15
N TYR A 53 0.41 -3.41 11.78
CA TYR A 53 0.73 -4.73 12.31
C TYR A 53 0.02 -5.00 13.64
N ARG A 54 -0.18 -3.95 14.44
CA ARG A 54 -0.84 -4.04 15.74
C ARG A 54 -2.34 -4.27 15.64
N GLU A 55 -3.00 -3.77 14.60
CA GLU A 55 -4.45 -3.82 14.44
C GLU A 55 -4.86 -4.85 13.37
N GLU A 56 -5.44 -5.97 13.81
CA GLU A 56 -5.86 -7.06 12.90
C GLU A 56 -6.91 -6.61 11.88
N THR A 57 -7.78 -5.67 12.26
CA THR A 57 -8.84 -5.16 11.37
C THR A 57 -8.24 -4.43 10.17
N LEU A 58 -7.25 -3.57 10.40
CA LEU A 58 -6.57 -2.81 9.35
C LEU A 58 -5.71 -3.72 8.46
N PHE A 59 -5.03 -4.71 9.05
CA PHE A 59 -4.29 -5.71 8.28
C PHE A 59 -5.19 -6.47 7.30
N ASN A 60 -6.42 -6.80 7.72
CA ASN A 60 -7.39 -7.46 6.84
C ASN A 60 -7.83 -6.57 5.66
N VAL A 61 -7.89 -5.24 5.84
CA VAL A 61 -8.17 -4.30 4.74
C VAL A 61 -7.01 -4.25 3.74
N ILE A 62 -5.76 -4.26 4.20
CA ILE A 62 -4.61 -4.34 3.28
C ILE A 62 -4.61 -5.69 2.56
N LYS A 63 -4.93 -6.75 3.28
CA LYS A 63 -5.00 -8.11 2.74
C LYS A 63 -6.02 -8.23 1.61
N SER A 64 -7.13 -7.49 1.62
CA SER A 64 -8.09 -7.51 0.51
C SER A 64 -7.46 -7.01 -0.79
N VAL A 65 -6.71 -5.90 -0.72
CA VAL A 65 -6.00 -5.35 -1.88
C VAL A 65 -4.85 -6.26 -2.32
N THR A 66 -4.07 -6.82 -1.40
CA THR A 66 -2.89 -7.62 -1.76
C THR A 66 -3.24 -9.03 -2.24
N ARG A 67 -4.37 -9.60 -1.83
CA ARG A 67 -4.75 -10.98 -2.15
C ARG A 67 -4.95 -11.19 -3.65
N ASN A 68 -5.71 -10.32 -4.30
CA ASN A 68 -5.88 -10.31 -5.75
C ASN A 68 -5.00 -9.22 -6.39
N GLY A 69 -3.83 -8.92 -5.82
CA GLY A 69 -2.95 -7.86 -6.33
C GLY A 69 -2.54 -8.06 -7.80
N ARG A 70 -2.48 -9.31 -8.29
CA ARG A 70 -2.20 -9.60 -9.70
C ARG A 70 -3.28 -9.05 -10.63
N SER A 71 -4.56 -9.21 -10.31
CA SER A 71 -5.64 -8.70 -11.17
C SER A 71 -5.68 -7.17 -11.13
N ILE A 72 -5.48 -6.56 -9.96
CA ILE A 72 -5.37 -5.10 -9.82
C ILE A 72 -4.19 -4.55 -10.63
N LEU A 73 -3.04 -5.23 -10.61
CA LEU A 73 -1.87 -4.82 -11.41
C LEU A 73 -2.15 -4.93 -12.91
N LEU A 74 -2.81 -6.02 -13.35
CA LEU A 74 -3.18 -6.21 -14.75
C LEU A 74 -4.20 -5.17 -15.22
N THR A 75 -5.16 -4.79 -14.38
CA THR A 75 -6.16 -3.76 -14.71
C THR A 75 -5.56 -2.36 -14.69
N ALA A 76 -4.62 -2.07 -13.78
CA ALA A 76 -3.83 -0.83 -13.82
C ALA A 76 -2.94 -0.75 -15.07
N LEU A 77 -2.36 -1.88 -15.50
CA LEU A 77 -1.60 -1.95 -16.75
C LEU A 77 -2.50 -1.74 -17.97
N LEU A 78 -3.70 -2.33 -17.98
CA LEU A 78 -4.71 -2.05 -19.01
C LEU A 78 -5.09 -0.57 -19.04
N ALA A 79 -5.28 0.05 -17.88
CA ALA A 79 -5.56 1.49 -17.75
C ALA A 79 -4.43 2.32 -18.38
N LEU A 80 -3.18 1.98 -18.06
CA LEU A 80 -2.00 2.65 -18.60
C LEU A 80 -1.89 2.51 -20.12
N ILE A 81 -2.18 1.33 -20.67
CA ILE A 81 -2.22 1.11 -22.12
C ILE A 81 -3.33 1.95 -22.77
N LEU A 82 -4.52 2.00 -22.19
CA LEU A 82 -5.62 2.81 -22.73
C LEU A 82 -5.28 4.30 -22.69
N VAL A 83 -4.78 4.80 -21.56
CA VAL A 83 -4.31 6.20 -21.44
C VAL A 83 -3.22 6.49 -22.47
N TYR A 84 -2.30 5.56 -22.70
CA TYR A 84 -1.27 5.69 -23.72
C TYR A 84 -1.85 5.83 -25.14
N LEU A 85 -2.84 5.00 -25.50
CA LEU A 85 -3.52 5.11 -26.82
C LEU A 85 -4.25 6.45 -26.98
N PHE A 86 -4.99 6.89 -25.97
CA PHE A 86 -5.64 8.21 -25.98
C PHE A 86 -4.60 9.35 -26.08
N SER A 87 -3.45 9.21 -25.41
CA SER A 87 -2.37 10.20 -25.47
C SER A 87 -1.74 10.31 -26.86
N ILE A 88 -1.60 9.20 -27.60
CA ILE A 88 -1.15 9.24 -29.01
C ILE A 88 -2.15 10.01 -29.89
N VAL A 89 -3.44 9.71 -29.74
CA VAL A 89 -4.50 10.39 -30.50
C VAL A 89 -4.51 11.89 -30.16
N GLY A 90 -4.40 12.22 -28.87
CA GLY A 90 -4.26 13.60 -28.39
C GLY A 90 -3.04 14.31 -28.98
N PHE A 91 -1.88 13.65 -29.00
CA PHE A 91 -0.63 14.21 -29.54
C PHE A 91 -0.68 14.42 -31.07
N LEU A 92 -1.35 13.55 -31.82
CA LEU A 92 -1.40 13.66 -33.29
C LEU A 92 -2.45 14.67 -33.78
N PHE A 93 -3.62 14.73 -33.14
CA PHE A 93 -4.74 15.54 -33.64
C PHE A 93 -5.08 16.75 -32.78
N LEU A 94 -4.75 16.75 -31.48
CA LEU A 94 -5.20 17.76 -30.51
C LEU A 94 -4.03 18.45 -29.78
N LYS A 95 -2.81 18.38 -30.35
CA LYS A 95 -1.59 18.90 -29.72
C LYS A 95 -1.71 20.35 -29.27
N ASP A 96 -2.29 21.19 -30.12
CA ASP A 96 -2.40 22.64 -29.87
C ASP A 96 -3.45 23.01 -28.81
N ASP A 97 -4.34 22.09 -28.44
CA ASP A 97 -5.37 22.32 -27.42
C ASP A 97 -4.89 22.00 -25.98
N PHE A 98 -3.71 21.39 -25.82
CA PHE A 98 -3.08 21.11 -24.52
C PHE A 98 -2.35 22.34 -23.97
N ILE A 99 -3.13 23.33 -23.51
CA ILE A 99 -2.63 24.55 -22.90
C ILE A 99 -3.03 24.54 -21.42
N LEU A 100 -2.05 24.54 -20.53
CA LEU A 100 -2.23 24.55 -19.08
C LEU A 100 -1.93 25.92 -18.51
N GLU A 101 -2.72 26.35 -17.52
CA GLU A 101 -2.38 27.50 -16.69
C GLU A 101 -1.37 27.06 -15.62
N VAL A 102 -0.22 27.74 -15.54
CA VAL A 102 0.92 27.40 -14.68
C VAL A 102 1.39 28.63 -13.93
N ASP A 103 1.51 28.49 -12.60
CA ASP A 103 2.18 29.47 -11.76
C ASP A 103 3.69 29.31 -11.89
N ARG A 104 4.35 30.26 -12.56
CA ARG A 104 5.80 30.26 -12.70
C ARG A 104 6.46 30.65 -11.37
N LEU A 105 7.40 29.82 -10.92
CA LEU A 105 8.27 30.18 -9.81
C LEU A 105 9.15 31.38 -10.20
N PRO A 106 9.34 32.36 -9.29
CA PRO A 106 10.23 33.48 -9.56
C PRO A 106 11.64 32.93 -9.82
N ASP A 107 12.23 33.31 -10.95
CA ASP A 107 13.53 32.82 -11.36
C ASP A 107 14.56 33.25 -10.31
N GLY A 108 15.15 32.29 -9.60
CA GLY A 108 16.12 32.51 -8.51
C GLY A 108 17.46 33.10 -8.96
N LYS A 109 17.50 33.74 -10.12
CA LYS A 109 18.62 34.57 -10.61
C LYS A 109 18.39 36.02 -10.21
N ALA A 110 18.29 36.28 -8.91
CA ALA A 110 18.63 37.58 -8.37
C ALA A 110 20.14 37.80 -8.62
N LYS A 111 20.48 38.32 -9.80
CA LYS A 111 21.81 38.86 -10.07
C LYS A 111 22.01 40.07 -9.15
N GLY A 112 22.79 39.87 -8.10
CA GLY A 112 23.50 40.92 -7.37
C GLY A 112 22.61 41.82 -6.52
N SER A 113 22.77 41.74 -5.20
CA SER A 113 22.48 42.87 -4.32
C SER A 113 23.25 44.10 -4.80
N VAL A 114 22.59 45.03 -5.49
CA VAL A 114 23.16 46.34 -5.77
C VAL A 114 23.07 47.14 -4.48
N LEU A 115 24.21 47.37 -3.84
CA LEU A 115 24.34 48.26 -2.69
C LEU A 115 24.21 49.71 -3.20
N LEU A 116 23.00 50.29 -3.13
CA LEU A 116 22.82 51.71 -3.44
C LEU A 116 23.25 52.54 -2.22
N CYS A 117 24.55 52.84 -2.11
CA CYS A 117 25.02 53.90 -1.24
C CYS A 117 24.99 55.23 -2.03
N PRO A 118 24.27 56.27 -1.58
CA PRO A 118 24.48 57.60 -2.13
C PRO A 118 25.84 58.11 -1.61
N LEU A 119 26.89 57.97 -2.41
CA LEU A 119 28.18 58.60 -2.10
C LEU A 119 28.16 60.06 -2.58
N ARG A 120 27.92 60.99 -1.65
CA ARG A 120 28.67 62.25 -1.55
C ARG A 120 28.31 63.00 -0.27
N CYS A 121 29.15 62.90 0.75
CA CYS A 121 29.29 63.96 1.75
C CYS A 121 30.63 64.65 1.48
N SER A 122 30.60 65.77 0.77
CA SER A 122 31.73 66.70 0.75
C SER A 122 31.79 67.38 2.11
N GLY A 123 32.92 67.25 2.80
CA GLY A 123 33.16 67.94 4.05
C GLY A 123 33.39 69.44 3.87
N SER A 124 32.82 70.24 4.77
CA SER A 124 33.42 71.49 5.22
C SER A 124 32.87 71.88 6.60
N GLY A 125 33.76 71.87 7.61
CA GLY A 125 33.76 72.76 8.78
C GLY A 125 32.59 72.72 9.77
N GLY A 126 32.79 72.08 10.93
CA GLY A 126 32.02 72.37 12.16
C GLY A 126 31.91 71.18 13.12
N PRO A 127 32.08 71.35 14.45
CA PRO A 127 32.02 70.24 15.40
C PRO A 127 30.59 70.07 15.91
N LYS A 128 29.78 69.27 15.22
CA LYS A 128 28.57 68.67 15.81
C LYS A 128 28.40 67.26 15.27
N GLU A 129 28.48 66.30 16.18
CA GLU A 129 28.15 64.90 15.94
C GLU A 129 26.71 64.81 15.40
N SER A 130 26.56 64.37 14.15
CA SER A 130 25.26 63.99 13.61
C SER A 130 25.39 62.63 12.93
N LEU A 131 24.72 61.66 13.55
CA LEU A 131 24.56 60.27 13.12
C LEU A 131 24.11 60.21 11.64
N CYS A 132 24.94 59.68 10.73
CA CYS A 132 24.52 59.43 9.36
C CYS A 132 23.82 58.06 9.29
N GLY A 133 22.60 58.08 8.74
CA GLY A 133 21.56 57.04 8.88
C GLY A 133 21.95 55.60 8.55
N SER A 134 21.26 54.68 9.23
CA SER A 134 21.26 53.25 8.99
C SER A 134 21.08 52.91 7.50
N CYS A 135 21.92 52.01 6.99
CA CYS A 135 21.67 51.32 5.73
C CYS A 135 20.36 50.53 5.89
N ILE A 136 19.27 51.03 5.30
CA ILE A 136 18.06 50.23 5.18
C ILE A 136 18.37 49.16 4.13
N THR A 137 18.32 47.89 4.53
CA THR A 137 18.14 46.81 3.56
C THR A 137 16.75 47.02 2.94
N ALA A 138 16.68 47.84 1.91
CA ALA A 138 15.51 47.84 1.04
C ALA A 138 15.53 46.46 0.38
N TRP A 139 14.64 45.58 0.82
CA TRP A 139 14.21 44.48 -0.04
C TRP A 139 13.77 45.17 -1.33
N PRO A 140 14.29 44.78 -2.51
CA PRO A 140 13.85 45.40 -3.75
C PRO A 140 12.34 45.25 -3.76
N TRP A 141 11.66 46.40 -3.73
CA TRP A 141 10.24 46.47 -4.01
C TRP A 141 10.07 45.70 -5.31
N ALA A 142 9.24 44.66 -5.26
CA ALA A 142 9.03 43.72 -6.34
C ALA A 142 9.06 44.48 -7.67
N ASP A 143 10.05 44.17 -8.50
CA ASP A 143 10.15 44.74 -9.83
C ASP A 143 8.86 44.36 -10.56
N GLU A 144 8.01 45.36 -10.79
CA GLU A 144 6.75 45.24 -11.53
C GLU A 144 6.99 44.93 -13.02
N SER A 145 8.25 44.69 -13.44
CA SER A 145 8.64 44.37 -14.80
C SER A 145 8.61 42.87 -15.16
N GLN A 146 8.06 42.00 -14.29
CA GLN A 146 7.92 40.56 -14.58
C GLN A 146 6.46 40.08 -14.50
N ARG A 147 5.50 40.96 -14.85
CA ARG A 147 4.06 40.63 -14.90
C ARG A 147 3.53 40.16 -16.24
N ASP A 148 4.37 40.08 -17.27
CA ASP A 148 3.92 39.75 -18.64
C ASP A 148 4.50 38.43 -19.15
N ALA A 149 4.68 37.44 -18.27
CA ALA A 149 4.95 36.08 -18.70
C ALA A 149 3.61 35.35 -18.80
N ASP A 150 3.14 35.08 -20.03
CA ASP A 150 1.84 34.42 -20.27
C ASP A 150 1.66 33.22 -19.33
N PRO A 151 0.58 33.14 -18.53
CA PRO A 151 0.37 32.08 -17.54
C PRO A 151 0.09 30.72 -18.19
N TRP A 152 0.04 30.68 -19.52
CA TRP A 152 -0.30 29.51 -20.30
C TRP A 152 0.96 28.82 -20.84
N GLU A 153 1.06 27.51 -20.64
CA GLU A 153 2.15 26.66 -21.12
C GLU A 153 1.63 25.47 -21.92
N ARG A 154 2.33 25.14 -23.01
CA ARG A 154 1.99 23.98 -23.86
C ARG A 154 2.49 22.70 -23.21
N ALA A 155 1.57 21.82 -22.83
CA ALA A 155 1.89 20.67 -22.00
C ALA A 155 2.23 19.39 -22.81
N CYS A 156 1.92 19.37 -24.11
CA CYS A 156 1.99 18.17 -24.97
C CYS A 156 2.97 18.36 -26.15
N ASP A 157 4.17 18.90 -25.91
CA ASP A 157 5.19 19.04 -26.96
C ASP A 157 5.91 17.73 -27.32
N THR A 158 6.05 16.84 -26.35
CA THR A 158 6.56 15.47 -26.53
C THR A 158 5.51 14.45 -26.13
N LEU A 159 5.53 13.27 -26.76
CA LEU A 159 4.60 12.19 -26.43
C LEU A 159 4.66 11.81 -24.95
N LEU A 160 5.85 11.80 -24.36
CA LEU A 160 6.04 11.48 -22.94
C LEU A 160 5.34 12.50 -22.04
N MET A 161 5.51 13.80 -22.30
CA MET A 161 4.84 14.85 -21.53
C MET A 161 3.33 14.78 -21.70
N CYS A 162 2.85 14.44 -22.91
CA CYS A 162 1.43 14.24 -23.15
C CYS A 162 0.83 13.06 -22.35
N ILE A 163 1.56 11.94 -22.25
CA ILE A 163 1.14 10.81 -21.42
C ILE A 163 1.09 11.22 -19.95
N VAL A 164 2.11 11.93 -19.46
CA VAL A 164 2.18 12.37 -18.06
C VAL A 164 1.06 13.36 -17.74
N THR A 165 0.74 14.29 -18.65
CA THR A 165 -0.33 15.27 -18.45
C THR A 165 -1.71 14.63 -18.45
N VAL A 166 -1.99 13.72 -19.40
CA VAL A 166 -3.26 12.96 -19.43
C VAL A 166 -3.38 12.03 -18.23
N LEU A 167 -2.29 11.38 -17.80
CA LEU A 167 -2.30 10.49 -16.63
C LEU A 167 -2.54 11.27 -15.33
N ASN A 168 -1.83 12.38 -15.13
CA ASN A 168 -1.91 13.16 -13.89
C ASN A 168 -3.20 13.96 -13.82
N HIS A 169 -3.49 14.79 -14.82
CA HIS A 169 -4.65 15.66 -14.75
C HIS A 169 -5.92 14.97 -15.25
N GLY A 170 -5.83 14.16 -16.32
CA GLY A 170 -6.99 13.50 -16.90
C GLY A 170 -7.63 12.42 -16.00
N LEU A 171 -6.83 11.65 -15.25
CA LEU A 171 -7.38 10.66 -14.29
C LEU A 171 -7.77 11.28 -12.95
N ARG A 172 -6.99 12.24 -12.44
CA ARG A 172 -7.17 12.78 -11.07
C ARG A 172 -8.27 13.81 -10.95
N ASN A 173 -8.52 14.61 -11.99
CA ASN A 173 -9.54 15.67 -11.96
C ASN A 173 -10.97 15.12 -12.04
N GLY A 174 -11.15 13.82 -12.30
CA GLY A 174 -12.44 13.12 -12.20
C GLY A 174 -13.40 13.32 -13.38
N GLY A 175 -13.40 14.47 -14.05
CA GLY A 175 -14.20 14.74 -15.25
C GLY A 175 -13.58 14.30 -16.58
N GLY A 176 -12.35 13.77 -16.52
CA GLY A 176 -11.61 13.28 -17.67
C GLY A 176 -10.64 14.31 -18.25
N VAL A 177 -10.05 13.98 -19.40
CA VAL A 177 -9.07 14.84 -20.08
C VAL A 177 -9.71 16.13 -20.64
N GLY A 178 -11.02 16.11 -20.90
CA GLY A 178 -11.77 17.22 -21.48
C GLY A 178 -11.71 18.53 -20.70
N ASP A 179 -11.60 18.44 -19.37
CA ASP A 179 -11.58 19.60 -18.48
C ASP A 179 -10.25 20.38 -18.50
N ILE A 180 -9.20 19.75 -19.01
CA ILE A 180 -7.84 20.32 -19.05
C ILE A 180 -7.56 21.01 -20.37
N LEU A 181 -8.13 20.51 -21.46
CA LEU A 181 -7.93 21.14 -22.75
C LEU A 181 -8.76 22.41 -22.87
N ARG A 182 -8.31 23.29 -23.76
CA ARG A 182 -9.04 24.49 -24.13
C ARG A 182 -10.45 24.12 -24.62
N LYS A 183 -11.45 24.89 -24.18
CA LYS A 183 -12.84 24.75 -24.65
C LYS A 183 -12.93 25.26 -26.12
N PRO A 184 -13.24 24.39 -27.10
CA PRO A 184 -13.35 24.81 -28.50
C PRO A 184 -14.63 25.62 -28.75
N SER A 185 -14.61 26.46 -29.78
CA SER A 185 -15.84 27.11 -30.29
C SER A 185 -16.70 26.11 -31.08
N LYS A 186 -18.01 26.36 -31.13
CA LYS A 186 -19.00 25.56 -31.89
C LYS A 186 -18.76 25.56 -33.40
N ASP A 187 -18.06 26.56 -33.92
CA ASP A 187 -17.83 26.77 -35.36
C ASP A 187 -16.57 26.03 -35.87
N GLU A 188 -15.78 25.43 -34.98
CA GLU A 188 -14.57 24.67 -35.33
C GLU A 188 -14.94 23.30 -35.92
N SER A 189 -14.33 22.91 -37.05
CA SER A 189 -14.63 21.64 -37.74
C SER A 189 -14.32 20.39 -36.90
N LEU A 190 -13.37 20.49 -35.96
CA LEU A 190 -12.95 19.42 -35.06
C LEU A 190 -13.80 19.34 -33.78
N PHE A 191 -14.78 20.23 -33.60
CA PHE A 191 -15.63 20.26 -32.40
C PHE A 191 -16.36 18.93 -32.15
N PRO A 192 -17.02 18.28 -33.13
CA PRO A 192 -17.69 17.00 -32.87
C PRO A 192 -16.71 15.87 -32.53
N ALA A 193 -15.56 15.83 -33.20
CA ALA A 193 -14.51 14.84 -32.92
C ALA A 193 -13.93 15.01 -31.51
N ARG A 194 -13.75 16.26 -31.07
CA ARG A 194 -13.33 16.61 -29.71
C ARG A 194 -14.29 16.10 -28.65
N VAL A 195 -15.59 16.37 -28.82
CA VAL A 195 -16.63 15.92 -27.87
C VAL A 195 -16.66 14.39 -27.77
N VAL A 196 -16.56 13.69 -28.91
CA VAL A 196 -16.50 12.22 -28.91
C VAL A 196 -15.25 11.71 -28.20
N TYR A 197 -14.09 12.33 -28.43
CA TYR A 197 -12.84 11.98 -27.74
C TYR A 197 -12.97 12.12 -26.21
N ASP A 198 -13.51 13.23 -25.73
CA ASP A 198 -13.68 13.49 -24.30
C ASP A 198 -14.69 12.53 -23.65
N LEU A 199 -15.82 12.26 -24.32
CA LEU A 199 -16.82 11.30 -23.84
C LEU A 199 -16.27 9.87 -23.81
N LEU A 200 -15.54 9.45 -24.86
CA LEU A 200 -14.93 8.13 -24.90
C LEU A 200 -13.90 7.95 -23.79
N PHE A 201 -13.05 8.97 -23.55
CA PHE A 201 -12.09 8.93 -22.46
C PHE A 201 -12.81 8.80 -21.10
N PHE A 202 -13.85 9.62 -20.86
CA PHE A 202 -14.60 9.60 -19.61
C PHE A 202 -15.27 8.24 -19.35
N PHE A 203 -16.04 7.72 -20.32
CA PHE A 203 -16.74 6.44 -20.12
C PHE A 203 -15.79 5.25 -20.04
N ILE A 204 -14.79 5.17 -20.90
CA ILE A 204 -13.89 4.01 -20.95
C ILE A 204 -12.91 4.04 -19.78
N VAL A 205 -12.19 5.14 -19.59
CA VAL A 205 -11.06 5.16 -18.65
C VAL A 205 -11.52 5.45 -17.22
N ILE A 206 -12.41 6.43 -17.03
CA ILE A 206 -12.88 6.79 -15.68
C ILE A 206 -13.97 5.83 -15.21
N ILE A 207 -15.07 5.72 -15.96
CA ILE A 207 -16.23 4.94 -15.50
C ILE A 207 -15.97 3.44 -15.54
N ILE A 208 -15.43 2.88 -16.63
CA ILE A 208 -15.24 1.44 -16.71
C ILE A 208 -13.97 1.00 -15.97
N VAL A 209 -12.80 1.52 -16.35
CA VAL A 209 -11.52 0.99 -15.84
C VAL A 209 -11.31 1.31 -14.36
N LEU A 210 -11.55 2.54 -13.90
CA LEU A 210 -11.33 2.91 -12.51
C LEU A 210 -12.31 2.20 -11.57
N ASN A 211 -13.59 2.08 -11.95
CA ASN A 211 -14.57 1.33 -11.16
C ASN A 211 -14.35 -0.18 -11.20
N LEU A 212 -13.72 -0.72 -12.25
CA LEU A 212 -13.32 -2.13 -12.27
C LEU A 212 -12.26 -2.41 -11.18
N ILE A 213 -11.30 -1.50 -10.96
CA ILE A 213 -10.32 -1.63 -9.87
C ILE A 213 -11.03 -1.68 -8.51
N PHE A 214 -11.95 -0.76 -8.24
CA PHE A 214 -12.75 -0.78 -7.01
C PHE A 214 -13.64 -2.02 -6.92
N GLY A 215 -14.22 -2.48 -8.03
CA GLY A 215 -15.03 -3.69 -8.10
C GLY A 215 -14.25 -4.93 -7.69
N VAL A 216 -13.01 -5.09 -8.17
CA VAL A 216 -12.11 -6.19 -7.76
C VAL A 216 -11.79 -6.12 -6.26
N ILE A 217 -11.56 -4.92 -5.73
CA ILE A 217 -11.29 -4.74 -4.29
C ILE A 217 -12.53 -5.13 -3.45
N ILE A 218 -13.74 -4.73 -3.87
CA ILE A 218 -14.98 -5.08 -3.16
C ILE A 218 -15.20 -6.60 -3.18
N ASP A 219 -14.97 -7.25 -4.32
CA ASP A 219 -15.08 -8.69 -4.49
C ASP A 219 -14.11 -9.44 -3.55
N THR A 220 -12.84 -9.02 -3.50
CA THR A 220 -11.86 -9.61 -2.57
C THR A 220 -12.23 -9.47 -1.10
N PHE A 221 -12.90 -8.37 -0.75
CA PHE A 221 -13.37 -8.14 0.62
C PHE A 221 -14.51 -9.08 0.98
N ALA A 222 -15.43 -9.31 0.05
CA ALA A 222 -16.51 -10.29 0.19
C ALA A 222 -15.96 -11.73 0.33
N ASP A 223 -14.95 -12.09 -0.45
CA ASP A 223 -14.26 -13.38 -0.38
C ASP A 223 -13.60 -13.61 0.99
N LEU A 224 -12.81 -12.63 1.46
CA LEU A 224 -12.14 -12.72 2.76
C LEU A 224 -13.13 -12.87 3.91
N ARG A 225 -14.27 -12.17 3.85
CA ARG A 225 -15.35 -12.30 4.83
C ARG A 225 -15.96 -13.71 4.80
N SER A 226 -16.28 -14.20 3.61
CA SER A 226 -16.90 -15.52 3.43
C SER A 226 -15.98 -16.65 3.89
N GLU A 227 -14.68 -16.55 3.61
CA GLU A 227 -13.69 -17.52 4.10
C GLU A 227 -13.52 -17.49 5.61
N LYS A 228 -13.49 -16.31 6.22
CA LYS A 228 -13.41 -16.19 7.68
C LYS A 228 -14.64 -16.83 8.32
N GLN A 229 -15.83 -16.51 7.81
CA GLN A 229 -17.08 -17.09 8.30
C GLN A 229 -17.10 -18.62 8.14
N LYS A 230 -16.70 -19.14 6.97
CA LYS A 230 -16.61 -20.59 6.72
C LYS A 230 -15.63 -21.29 7.68
N LYS A 231 -14.48 -20.67 7.96
CA LYS A 231 -13.51 -21.22 8.93
C LYS A 231 -14.08 -21.25 10.35
N GLU A 232 -14.75 -20.19 10.77
CA GLU A 232 -15.40 -20.12 12.09
C GLU A 232 -16.55 -21.12 12.22
N GLU A 233 -17.30 -21.33 11.13
CA GLU A 233 -18.35 -22.35 11.07
C GLU A 233 -17.77 -23.75 11.22
N ILE A 234 -16.80 -24.14 10.38
CA ILE A 234 -16.11 -25.44 10.44
C ILE A 234 -15.55 -25.68 11.85
N LEU A 235 -14.89 -24.68 12.45
CA LEU A 235 -14.32 -24.82 13.80
C LEU A 235 -15.39 -25.12 14.87
N LYS A 236 -16.61 -24.61 14.70
CA LYS A 236 -17.73 -24.80 15.65
C LYS A 236 -18.55 -26.06 15.37
N THR A 237 -18.66 -26.47 14.10
CA THR A 237 -19.58 -27.53 13.68
C THR A 237 -18.88 -28.85 13.40
N THR A 238 -17.56 -28.87 13.18
CA THR A 238 -16.82 -30.11 12.90
C THR A 238 -15.74 -30.37 13.93
N CYS A 239 -15.57 -31.64 14.29
CA CYS A 239 -14.49 -32.07 15.18
C CYS A 239 -13.13 -32.05 14.46
N PHE A 240 -12.12 -31.41 15.07
CA PHE A 240 -10.78 -31.24 14.50
C PHE A 240 -10.06 -32.55 14.16
N ILE A 241 -10.31 -33.62 14.91
CA ILE A 241 -9.60 -34.90 14.75
C ILE A 241 -10.33 -35.81 13.76
N CYS A 242 -11.61 -36.13 14.01
CA CYS A 242 -12.33 -37.12 13.20
C CYS A 242 -13.05 -36.52 11.98
N GLY A 243 -13.28 -35.21 11.95
CA GLY A 243 -14.00 -34.53 10.87
C GLY A 243 -15.52 -34.77 10.85
N LEU A 244 -16.09 -35.33 11.91
CA LEU A 244 -17.55 -35.47 12.03
C LEU A 244 -18.20 -34.12 12.34
N GLU A 245 -19.32 -33.88 11.66
CA GLU A 245 -20.20 -32.74 11.92
C GLU A 245 -21.00 -32.93 13.22
N ARG A 246 -21.41 -31.81 13.81
CA ARG A 246 -22.13 -31.73 15.09
C ARG A 246 -23.48 -32.44 15.02
N ASP A 247 -24.13 -32.43 13.86
CA ASP A 247 -25.42 -33.09 13.58
C ASP A 247 -25.40 -34.60 13.91
N LYS A 248 -24.25 -35.27 13.78
CA LYS A 248 -24.09 -36.71 14.05
C LYS A 248 -24.16 -37.07 15.52
N PHE A 249 -24.08 -36.08 16.42
CA PHE A 249 -24.08 -36.27 17.87
C PHE A 249 -25.42 -35.92 18.52
N ASP A 250 -26.33 -35.22 17.81
CA ASP A 250 -27.62 -34.78 18.36
C ASP A 250 -28.54 -35.96 18.77
N ASN A 251 -28.41 -37.11 18.10
CA ASN A 251 -29.20 -38.32 18.36
C ASN A 251 -28.43 -39.41 19.13
N LYS A 252 -27.25 -39.09 19.66
CA LYS A 252 -26.40 -40.03 20.40
C LYS A 252 -26.38 -39.70 21.89
N THR A 253 -25.91 -40.65 22.69
CA THR A 253 -25.74 -40.48 24.14
C THR A 253 -24.63 -39.50 24.51
N VAL A 254 -23.65 -39.31 23.63
CA VAL A 254 -22.50 -38.42 23.86
C VAL A 254 -22.70 -37.13 23.08
N SER A 255 -22.61 -36.00 23.79
CA SER A 255 -22.74 -34.67 23.18
C SER A 255 -21.47 -34.28 22.40
N PHE A 256 -21.61 -33.38 21.41
CA PHE A 256 -20.47 -32.88 20.65
C PHE A 256 -19.39 -32.21 21.52
N GLU A 257 -19.81 -31.49 22.58
CA GLU A 257 -18.88 -30.80 23.48
C GLU A 257 -18.08 -31.78 24.35
N GLU A 258 -18.69 -32.89 24.79
CA GLU A 258 -17.99 -33.96 25.50
C GLU A 258 -17.03 -34.71 24.55
N HIS A 259 -17.47 -34.96 23.32
CA HIS A 259 -16.66 -35.59 22.28
C HIS A 259 -15.35 -34.82 22.03
N ILE A 260 -15.40 -33.51 21.80
CA ILE A 260 -14.19 -32.71 21.54
C ILE A 260 -13.32 -32.50 22.78
N LYS A 261 -13.92 -32.53 23.98
CA LYS A 261 -13.20 -32.23 25.23
C LYS A 261 -12.50 -33.45 25.83
N TYR A 262 -13.15 -34.62 25.80
CA TYR A 262 -12.66 -35.83 26.47
C TYR A 262 -12.20 -36.91 25.49
N GLU A 263 -12.93 -37.18 24.41
CA GLU A 263 -12.58 -38.24 23.46
C GLU A 263 -11.52 -37.75 22.45
N HIS A 264 -11.83 -36.68 21.71
CA HIS A 264 -11.05 -36.16 20.59
C HIS A 264 -10.44 -34.79 20.90
N ASN A 265 -9.80 -34.68 22.06
CA ASN A 265 -9.07 -33.47 22.44
C ASN A 265 -7.74 -33.36 21.68
N MET A 266 -7.54 -32.29 20.92
CA MET A 266 -6.33 -32.05 20.13
C MET A 266 -5.03 -32.09 20.94
N TRP A 267 -5.05 -31.65 22.20
CA TRP A 267 -3.85 -31.57 23.04
C TRP A 267 -3.42 -32.95 23.55
N ASN A 268 -4.37 -33.85 23.80
CA ASN A 268 -4.06 -35.21 24.23
C ASN A 268 -3.25 -35.97 23.17
N TYR A 269 -3.56 -35.76 21.88
CA TYR A 269 -2.76 -36.32 20.78
C TYR A 269 -1.33 -35.76 20.77
N LEU A 270 -1.15 -34.46 21.02
CA LEU A 270 0.18 -33.86 21.11
C LEU A 270 0.98 -34.43 22.30
N TYR A 271 0.36 -34.53 23.48
CA TYR A 271 0.98 -35.12 24.66
C TYR A 271 1.39 -36.58 24.41
N PHE A 272 0.56 -37.36 23.72
CA PHE A 272 0.88 -38.74 23.37
C PHE A 272 2.08 -38.84 22.41
N ILE A 273 2.16 -37.96 21.40
CA ILE A 273 3.32 -37.93 20.49
C ILE A 273 4.61 -37.55 21.26
N VAL A 274 4.55 -36.60 22.18
CA VAL A 274 5.69 -36.22 23.03
C VAL A 274 6.10 -37.40 23.93
N LEU A 275 5.14 -38.09 24.54
CA LEU A 275 5.39 -39.29 25.34
C LEU A 275 6.14 -40.35 24.55
N VAL A 276 5.65 -40.70 23.34
CA VAL A 276 6.29 -41.70 22.46
C VAL A 276 7.69 -41.28 22.00
N ARG A 277 8.01 -39.97 21.99
CA ARG A 277 9.37 -39.50 21.65
C ARG A 277 10.35 -39.55 22.82
N VAL A 278 9.87 -39.40 24.05
CA VAL A 278 10.72 -39.32 25.26
C VAL A 278 10.87 -40.68 25.95
N LYS A 279 9.83 -41.52 25.88
CA LYS A 279 9.80 -42.82 26.54
C LYS A 279 10.78 -43.81 25.89
N ASN A 280 11.34 -44.73 26.69
CA ASN A 280 12.24 -45.77 26.21
C ASN A 280 11.48 -46.79 25.34
N LYS A 281 12.12 -47.23 24.25
CA LYS A 281 11.52 -48.18 23.28
C LYS A 281 11.18 -49.54 23.88
N THR A 282 11.88 -49.96 24.94
CA THR A 282 11.63 -51.23 25.64
C THR A 282 10.35 -51.21 26.46
N ASP A 283 9.91 -50.02 26.86
CA ASP A 283 8.78 -49.82 27.78
C ASP A 283 7.50 -49.47 27.02
N TYR A 284 7.54 -49.56 25.68
CA TYR A 284 6.39 -49.29 24.84
C TYR A 284 5.30 -50.33 25.06
N THR A 285 4.07 -49.86 25.21
CA THR A 285 2.90 -50.72 25.10
C THR A 285 2.66 -51.11 23.63
N GLY A 286 1.83 -52.13 23.38
CA GLY A 286 1.49 -52.57 22.02
C GLY A 286 1.04 -51.41 21.10
N PRO A 287 0.05 -50.59 21.52
CA PRO A 287 -0.38 -49.42 20.75
C PRO A 287 0.69 -48.34 20.58
N GLU A 288 1.51 -48.08 21.62
CA GLU A 288 2.61 -47.11 21.53
C GLU A 288 3.65 -47.53 20.49
N SER A 289 4.01 -48.81 20.45
CA SER A 289 4.94 -49.37 19.47
C SER A 289 4.40 -49.25 18.04
N TYR A 290 3.11 -49.54 17.85
CA TYR A 290 2.42 -49.35 16.57
C TYR A 290 2.46 -47.89 16.10
N VAL A 291 2.10 -46.94 16.97
CA VAL A 291 2.13 -45.51 16.62
C VAL A 291 3.57 -45.02 16.38
N ALA A 292 4.55 -45.48 17.17
CA ALA A 292 5.96 -45.16 16.95
C ALA A 292 6.45 -45.61 15.56
N GLN A 293 6.04 -46.81 15.12
CA GLN A 293 6.34 -47.31 13.78
C GLN A 293 5.66 -46.48 12.69
N MET A 294 4.39 -46.11 12.87
CA MET A 294 3.66 -45.25 11.94
C MET A 294 4.29 -43.86 11.81
N ILE A 295 4.71 -43.25 12.92
CA ILE A 295 5.43 -41.97 12.92
C ILE A 295 6.77 -42.10 12.16
N LYS A 296 7.52 -43.19 12.38
CA LYS A 296 8.78 -43.44 11.66
C LYS A 296 8.55 -43.58 10.15
N ASN A 297 7.46 -44.22 9.76
CA ASN A 297 7.05 -44.40 8.37
C ASN A 297 6.36 -43.16 7.77
N LYS A 298 6.15 -42.09 8.56
CA LYS A 298 5.39 -40.90 8.18
C LYS A 298 3.95 -41.21 7.72
N ASN A 299 3.34 -42.25 8.27
CA ASN A 299 1.94 -42.60 8.03
C ASN A 299 1.03 -42.00 9.13
N LEU A 300 -0.06 -41.35 8.73
CA LEU A 300 -1.05 -40.70 9.59
C LEU A 300 -2.36 -41.51 9.75
N ASP A 301 -2.43 -42.73 9.24
CA ASP A 301 -3.65 -43.56 9.25
C ASP A 301 -4.11 -44.02 10.64
N TRP A 302 -3.27 -43.87 11.66
CA TRP A 302 -3.62 -44.16 13.04
C TRP A 302 -4.57 -43.12 13.66
N PHE A 303 -4.74 -41.94 13.03
CA PHE A 303 -5.78 -40.98 13.40
C PHE A 303 -7.16 -41.45 12.90
N PRO A 304 -8.23 -41.27 13.69
CA PRO A 304 -9.58 -41.61 13.24
C PRO A 304 -10.02 -40.62 12.15
N ARG A 305 -10.56 -41.14 11.04
CA ARG A 305 -11.11 -40.34 9.93
C ARG A 305 -12.57 -40.70 9.70
N MET A 306 -13.47 -39.73 9.75
CA MET A 306 -14.93 -39.89 9.57
C MET A 306 -15.56 -40.97 10.45
N ARG A 307 -14.96 -41.24 11.62
CA ARG A 307 -15.43 -42.22 12.59
C ARG A 307 -15.06 -41.80 14.01
N ALA A 308 -15.90 -42.16 14.96
CA ALA A 308 -15.71 -42.04 16.39
C ALA A 308 -16.34 -43.28 17.06
N MET A 309 -15.99 -43.52 18.33
CA MET A 309 -16.53 -44.63 19.12
C MET A 309 -18.02 -44.43 19.41
#